data_AF-A0A224XQD9-F1
#
_entry.id   AF-A0A224XQD9-F1
#
_cell.length_a   1.000
_cell.length_b   1.000
_cell.length_c   1.000
_cell.angle_alpha   90.00
_cell.angle_beta   90.00
_cell.angle_gamma   90.00
#
_symmetry.space_group_name_H-M   'P 1'
#
loop_
_entity.id
_entity.type
_entity.pdbx_description
1 polymer ?
#
loop_
_entity_poly.entity_id
_entity_poly.type
_entity_poly.pdbx_seq_one_letter_code
_entity_poly.pdbx_strand_id
1 'polypeptide(L)'
;SMSEGIYRRSGANSNVTKLLALFRTDAWAVQLSRQDYTEYDVASVLKRWFIELPDPLLTAGLHKYFCNGARASAKCTVNEKISMFRNILDKLPRINYVTLRRLIGHLSFIHEQAEKNKMPVDNLAAIWAPTLMHVEGKGGLEWTRRESNVIIELINNYKAMFLVDCEEVDREKRMLEVLERVHITSNIPYHKPSGDLKIAIYIGSKINGDAVNIVVSPTMEAGDVCQQLAHKTNYGPYELCLTEMVLGGALSRPLHHTDKVLDTALRWAYWDSADCKDNYFLLGVNTMYRELVPLAKPPISKSGELKFADQKTKSFRGYLFEFSQAKLSYYKDKACSIKLNEWPIEDIIWYTGHEPKRNPQTRWAITFIQKNEPVKRTKECPYFGCTIAGSSREDQLQWMAAMLLAQFQHTDLLPKPNLV
;
A
#
# COMPACT_ATOMS: atom_id res chain seq x y z
N SER A 1 9.01 18.41 -4.77
CA SER A 1 9.97 17.63 -3.95
C SER A 1 9.54 17.75 -2.51
N MET A 2 9.57 16.64 -1.77
CA MET A 2 9.31 16.61 -0.33
C MET A 2 10.60 16.66 0.50
N SER A 3 11.78 16.68 -0.14
CA SER A 3 13.06 16.79 0.56
C SER A 3 13.17 18.13 1.27
N GLU A 4 13.46 18.08 2.57
CA GLU A 4 13.60 19.27 3.40
C GLU A 4 14.72 20.20 2.89
N GLY A 5 14.42 21.49 2.78
CA GLY A 5 15.38 22.52 2.36
C GLY A 5 15.83 22.39 0.91
N ILE A 6 15.04 21.76 0.03
CA ILE A 6 15.33 21.69 -1.42
C ILE A 6 15.59 23.10 -1.98
N TYR A 7 16.61 23.24 -2.85
CA TYR A 7 17.20 24.51 -3.30
C TYR A 7 17.99 25.33 -2.27
N ARG A 8 17.66 25.25 -0.97
CA ARG A 8 18.41 25.95 0.09
C ARG A 8 19.69 25.19 0.47
N ARG A 9 19.60 23.87 0.64
CA ARG A 9 20.74 23.00 0.92
C ARG A 9 21.56 22.79 -0.35
N SER A 10 22.88 22.81 -0.20
CA SER A 10 23.81 22.59 -1.31
C SER A 10 24.05 21.10 -1.53
N GLY A 11 24.01 20.68 -2.80
CA GLY A 11 24.59 19.41 -3.22
C GLY A 11 26.12 19.40 -3.18
N ALA A 12 26.71 18.21 -3.35
CA ALA A 12 28.15 18.01 -3.43
C ALA A 12 28.71 18.65 -4.71
N ASN A 13 29.66 19.58 -4.57
CA ASN A 13 30.23 20.35 -5.69
C ASN A 13 30.85 19.47 -6.80
N SER A 14 31.42 18.32 -6.43
CA SER A 14 31.94 17.32 -7.37
C SER A 14 30.82 16.75 -8.26
N ASN A 15 29.71 16.33 -7.65
CA ASN A 15 28.53 15.84 -8.36
C ASN A 15 27.90 16.91 -9.24
N VAL A 16 27.77 18.14 -8.72
CA VAL A 16 27.21 19.28 -9.46
C VAL A 16 28.04 19.58 -10.71
N THR A 17 29.36 19.64 -10.57
CA THR A 17 30.27 19.92 -11.69
C THR A 17 30.25 18.79 -12.73
N LYS A 18 30.25 17.53 -12.27
CA LYS A 18 30.14 16.36 -13.13
C LYS A 18 28.82 16.37 -13.93
N LEU A 19 27.69 16.54 -13.24
CA LEU A 19 26.37 16.56 -13.88
C LEU A 19 26.23 17.70 -14.90
N LEU A 20 26.71 18.91 -14.57
CA LEU A 20 26.68 20.03 -15.51
C LEU A 20 27.49 19.74 -16.77
N ALA A 21 28.68 19.14 -16.64
CA ALA A 21 29.49 18.75 -17.80
C ALA A 21 28.77 17.71 -18.67
N LEU A 22 28.12 16.72 -18.05
CA LEU A 22 27.33 15.72 -18.76
C LEU A 22 26.15 16.35 -19.50
N PHE A 23 25.37 17.21 -18.84
CA PHE A 23 24.24 17.92 -19.46
C PHE A 23 24.67 18.83 -20.63
N ARG A 24 25.85 19.44 -20.54
CA ARG A 24 26.42 20.25 -21.64
C ARG A 24 26.91 19.42 -22.82
N THR A 25 27.33 18.19 -22.56
CA THR A 25 27.84 17.28 -23.60
C THR A 25 26.69 16.63 -24.35
N ASP A 26 25.79 15.96 -23.64
CA ASP A 26 24.56 15.38 -24.19
C ASP A 26 23.52 15.23 -23.07
N ALA A 27 22.58 16.18 -23.02
CA ALA A 27 21.52 16.18 -22.02
C ALA A 27 20.59 14.96 -22.10
N TRP A 28 20.42 14.35 -23.27
CA TRP A 28 19.52 13.21 -23.48
C TRP A 28 20.13 11.89 -22.99
N ALA A 29 21.47 11.79 -22.97
CA ALA A 29 22.19 10.64 -22.46
C ALA A 29 22.32 10.62 -20.93
N VAL A 30 22.04 11.73 -20.24
CA VAL A 30 22.21 11.81 -18.78
C VAL A 30 21.15 10.99 -18.05
N GLN A 31 21.60 9.97 -17.31
CA GLN A 31 20.76 9.15 -16.44
C GLN A 31 20.93 9.60 -14.98
N LEU A 32 19.81 9.94 -14.32
CA LEU A 32 19.79 10.32 -12.91
C LEU A 32 19.34 9.12 -12.07
N SER A 33 20.20 8.67 -11.15
CA SER A 33 19.92 7.59 -10.21
C SER A 33 20.06 8.08 -8.76
N ARG A 34 19.15 7.63 -7.89
CA ARG A 34 19.21 7.91 -6.44
C ARG A 34 20.42 7.28 -5.74
N GLN A 35 21.08 6.31 -6.37
CA GLN A 35 22.31 5.71 -5.84
C GLN A 35 23.52 6.64 -6.03
N ASP A 36 23.51 7.44 -7.10
CA ASP A 36 24.66 8.26 -7.51
C ASP A 36 24.51 9.73 -7.14
N TYR A 37 23.27 10.24 -7.10
CA TYR A 37 22.97 11.66 -6.93
C TYR A 37 21.81 11.89 -5.96
N THR A 38 21.95 12.94 -5.16
CA THR A 38 20.89 13.44 -4.26
C THR A 38 20.03 14.49 -4.96
N GLU A 39 18.84 14.77 -4.41
CA GLU A 39 18.00 15.86 -4.91
C GLU A 39 18.68 17.22 -4.76
N TYR A 40 19.56 17.37 -3.77
CA TYR A 40 20.35 18.58 -3.55
C TYR A 40 21.40 18.78 -4.66
N ASP A 41 22.00 17.70 -5.17
CA ASP A 41 22.93 17.75 -6.30
C ASP A 41 22.22 18.27 -7.55
N VAL A 42 21.07 17.67 -7.89
CA VAL A 42 20.29 18.06 -9.07
C VAL A 42 19.74 19.48 -8.93
N ALA A 43 19.27 19.87 -7.74
CA ALA A 43 18.81 21.23 -7.47
C ALA A 43 19.93 22.26 -7.62
N SER A 44 21.14 21.96 -7.14
CA SER A 44 22.31 22.82 -7.31
C SER A 44 22.75 22.93 -8.77
N VAL A 45 22.69 21.84 -9.54
CA VAL A 45 22.94 21.83 -10.99
C VAL A 45 21.99 22.79 -11.71
N LEU A 46 20.69 22.69 -11.42
CA LEU A 46 19.68 23.52 -12.06
C LEU A 46 19.92 25.02 -11.78
N LYS A 47 20.15 25.39 -10.51
CA LYS A 47 20.46 26.78 -10.14
C LYS A 47 21.70 27.29 -10.86
N ARG A 48 22.78 26.51 -10.83
CA ARG A 48 24.06 26.90 -11.42
C ARG A 48 23.97 27.02 -12.94
N TRP A 49 23.18 26.18 -13.59
CA TRP A 49 22.92 26.32 -15.03
C TRP A 49 22.28 27.66 -15.38
N PHE A 50 21.27 28.10 -14.61
CA PHE A 50 20.62 29.41 -14.83
C PHE A 50 21.55 30.59 -14.54
N ILE A 51 22.40 30.49 -13.51
CA ILE A 51 23.40 31.53 -13.18
C ILE A 51 24.43 31.67 -14.31
N GLU A 52 24.85 30.56 -14.92
CA GLU A 52 25.86 30.53 -15.98
C GLU A 52 25.30 30.89 -17.38
N LEU A 53 24.04 31.33 -17.47
CA LEU A 53 23.47 31.80 -18.75
C LEU A 53 24.09 33.16 -19.16
N PRO A 54 24.36 33.38 -20.46
CA PRO A 54 24.89 34.67 -20.94
C PRO A 54 23.94 35.86 -20.74
N ASP A 55 22.63 35.62 -20.81
CA ASP A 55 21.58 36.58 -20.44
C ASP A 55 20.63 35.88 -19.48
N PRO A 56 20.21 36.52 -18.36
CA PRO A 56 19.34 35.87 -17.38
C PRO A 56 18.03 35.42 -17.99
N LEU A 57 17.37 34.44 -17.36
CA LEU A 57 16.11 33.90 -17.90
C LEU A 57 15.04 35.00 -18.07
N LEU A 58 14.94 35.95 -17.13
CA LEU A 58 14.03 37.10 -17.24
C LEU A 58 14.58 38.25 -18.10
N THR A 59 15.74 38.08 -18.71
CA THR A 59 16.48 39.01 -19.58
C THR A 59 16.90 40.31 -18.89
N ALA A 60 18.12 40.79 -19.16
CA ALA A 60 18.56 42.08 -18.62
C ALA A 60 17.71 43.26 -19.14
N GLY A 61 17.14 43.14 -20.35
CA GLY A 61 16.31 44.16 -20.98
C GLY A 61 14.93 44.35 -20.33
N LEU A 62 14.33 43.28 -19.82
CA LEU A 62 13.01 43.34 -19.17
C LEU A 62 13.07 43.53 -17.65
N HIS A 63 14.26 43.44 -17.05
CA HIS A 63 14.49 43.53 -15.60
C HIS A 63 13.74 44.70 -14.93
N LYS A 64 13.91 45.93 -15.44
CA LYS A 64 13.22 47.12 -14.89
C LYS A 64 11.70 47.02 -14.96
N TYR A 65 11.16 46.42 -16.01
CA TYR A 65 9.71 46.25 -16.18
C TYR A 65 9.15 45.28 -15.13
N PHE A 66 9.83 44.15 -14.90
CA PHE A 66 9.45 43.22 -13.85
C PHE A 66 9.50 43.87 -12.45
N CYS A 67 10.60 44.54 -12.10
CA CYS A 67 10.70 45.19 -10.79
C CYS A 67 9.66 46.31 -10.58
N ASN A 68 9.36 47.08 -11.63
CA ASN A 68 8.31 48.10 -11.58
C ASN A 68 6.92 47.47 -11.47
N GLY A 69 6.68 46.36 -12.17
CA GLY A 69 5.44 45.59 -12.08
C GLY A 69 5.20 45.07 -10.67
N ALA A 70 6.22 44.47 -10.04
CA ALA A 70 6.15 44.01 -8.66
C ALA A 70 5.96 45.16 -7.64
N ARG A 71 6.48 46.36 -7.92
CA ARG A 71 6.24 47.54 -7.08
C ARG A 71 4.81 48.04 -7.19
N ALA A 72 4.28 48.10 -8.41
CA ALA A 72 2.91 48.52 -8.67
C ALA A 72 1.90 47.50 -8.13
N SER A 73 2.25 46.21 -8.16
CA SER A 73 1.38 45.12 -7.71
C SER A 73 0.92 45.31 -6.27
N ALA A 74 1.74 45.89 -5.38
CA ALA A 74 1.35 46.15 -4.00
C ALA A 74 0.11 47.05 -3.84
N LYS A 75 -0.28 47.81 -4.88
CA LYS A 75 -1.41 48.75 -4.87
C LYS A 75 -2.55 48.38 -5.82
N CYS A 76 -2.44 47.27 -6.53
CA CYS A 76 -3.40 46.83 -7.55
C CYS A 76 -4.28 45.66 -7.06
N THR A 77 -5.43 45.48 -7.68
CA THR A 77 -6.24 44.26 -7.54
C THR A 77 -5.51 43.05 -8.16
N VAL A 78 -5.86 41.83 -7.74
CA VAL A 78 -5.23 40.59 -8.26
C VAL A 78 -5.29 40.50 -9.78
N ASN A 79 -6.43 40.85 -10.39
CA ASN A 79 -6.62 40.81 -11.84
C ASN A 79 -5.73 41.81 -12.59
N GLU A 80 -5.58 43.02 -12.07
CA GLU A 80 -4.70 44.04 -12.65
C GLU A 80 -3.22 43.61 -12.57
N LYS A 81 -2.81 42.99 -11.44
CA LYS A 81 -1.47 42.42 -11.30
C LYS A 81 -1.21 41.34 -12.35
N ILE A 82 -2.14 40.40 -12.49
CA ILE A 82 -2.03 39.30 -13.46
C ILE A 82 -1.90 39.86 -14.88
N SER A 83 -2.77 40.80 -15.26
CA SER A 83 -2.74 41.44 -16.58
C SER A 83 -1.40 42.14 -16.86
N MET A 84 -0.90 42.89 -15.87
CA MET A 84 0.38 43.60 -15.97
C MET A 84 1.55 42.64 -16.16
N PHE A 85 1.65 41.59 -15.34
CA PHE A 85 2.72 40.60 -15.46
C PHE A 85 2.64 39.82 -16.78
N ARG A 86 1.44 39.49 -17.24
CA ARG A 86 1.24 38.85 -18.56
C ARG A 86 1.78 39.71 -19.70
N ASN A 87 1.47 41.01 -19.70
CA ASN A 87 2.01 41.93 -20.72
C ASN A 87 3.55 42.00 -20.72
N ILE A 88 4.20 41.80 -19.57
CA ILE A 88 5.67 41.73 -19.48
C ILE A 88 6.17 40.35 -19.95
N LEU A 89 5.51 39.27 -19.53
CA LEU A 89 5.83 37.90 -19.94
C LEU A 89 5.70 37.70 -21.46
N ASP A 90 4.71 38.32 -22.11
CA ASP A 90 4.49 38.25 -23.56
C ASP A 90 5.62 38.91 -24.37
N LYS A 91 6.46 39.74 -23.72
CA LYS A 91 7.65 40.35 -24.34
C LYS A 91 8.90 39.46 -24.23
N LEU A 92 8.86 38.37 -23.45
CA LEU A 92 9.99 37.45 -23.36
C LEU A 92 10.20 36.70 -24.68
N PRO A 93 11.45 36.39 -25.06
CA PRO A 93 11.69 35.43 -26.13
C PRO A 93 10.99 34.11 -25.84
N ARG A 94 10.48 33.45 -26.89
CA ARG A 94 9.67 32.22 -26.76
C ARG A 94 10.34 31.15 -25.89
N ILE A 95 11.65 30.95 -26.05
CA ILE A 95 12.42 29.95 -25.28
C ILE A 95 12.45 30.33 -23.79
N ASN A 96 12.70 31.60 -23.48
CA ASN A 96 12.69 32.12 -22.11
C ASN A 96 11.31 31.98 -21.47
N TYR A 97 10.24 32.34 -22.18
CA TYR A 97 8.88 32.21 -21.68
C TYR A 97 8.53 30.76 -21.34
N VAL A 98 8.78 29.81 -22.26
CA VAL A 98 8.44 28.38 -22.04
C VAL A 98 9.27 27.79 -20.90
N THR A 99 10.56 28.14 -20.84
CA THR A 99 11.45 27.70 -19.76
C THR A 99 11.03 28.28 -18.41
N LEU A 100 10.68 29.57 -18.38
CA LEU A 100 10.18 30.26 -17.18
C LEU A 100 8.86 29.65 -16.71
N ARG A 101 7.90 29.40 -17.61
CA ARG A 101 6.63 28.72 -17.28
C ARG A 101 6.90 27.39 -16.56
N ARG A 102 7.79 26.57 -17.11
CA ARG A 102 8.11 25.25 -16.53
C ARG A 102 8.78 25.38 -15.16
N LEU A 103 9.71 26.33 -15.02
CA LEU A 103 10.39 26.57 -13.76
C LEU A 103 9.44 27.12 -12.69
N ILE A 104 8.66 28.16 -12.99
CA ILE A 104 7.73 28.75 -12.03
C ILE A 104 6.65 27.74 -11.62
N GLY A 105 6.17 26.90 -12.55
CA GLY A 105 5.27 25.80 -12.20
C GLY A 105 5.90 24.82 -11.23
N HIS A 106 7.15 24.44 -11.46
CA HIS A 106 7.90 23.61 -10.52
C HIS A 106 8.06 24.28 -9.13
N LEU A 107 8.36 25.58 -9.08
CA LEU A 107 8.50 26.31 -7.82
C LEU A 107 7.15 26.49 -7.09
N SER A 108 6.06 26.69 -7.82
CA SER A 108 4.69 26.71 -7.30
C SER A 108 4.36 25.37 -6.64
N PHE A 109 4.64 24.26 -7.32
CA PHE A 109 4.48 22.92 -6.76
C PHE A 109 5.35 22.69 -5.50
N ILE A 110 6.58 23.21 -5.45
CA ILE A 110 7.43 23.11 -4.24
C ILE A 110 6.83 23.92 -3.10
N HIS A 111 6.35 25.14 -3.38
CA HIS A 111 5.73 26.01 -2.41
C HIS A 111 4.44 25.42 -1.82
N GLU A 112 3.59 24.79 -2.63
CA GLU A 112 2.38 24.10 -2.17
C GLU A 112 2.70 22.97 -1.16
N GLN A 113 3.95 22.49 -1.12
CA GLN A 113 4.43 21.46 -0.20
C GLN A 113 5.31 22.01 0.94
N ALA A 114 5.23 23.32 1.21
CA ALA A 114 6.08 24.02 2.18
C ALA A 114 5.99 23.44 3.61
N GLU A 115 4.86 22.87 4.01
CA GLU A 115 4.72 22.22 5.32
C GLU A 115 5.70 21.05 5.50
N LYS A 116 5.97 20.31 4.42
CA LYS A 116 6.86 19.14 4.42
C LYS A 116 8.30 19.54 4.12
N ASN A 117 8.53 20.24 3.01
CA ASN A 117 9.89 20.55 2.55
C ASN A 117 10.51 21.80 3.20
N LYS A 118 9.76 22.57 4.00
CA LYS A 118 10.19 23.80 4.69
C LYS A 118 10.70 24.91 3.76
N MET A 119 10.18 24.95 2.52
CA MET A 119 10.49 25.96 1.52
C MET A 119 9.24 26.80 1.15
N PRO A 120 8.83 27.75 2.02
CA PRO A 120 7.81 28.73 1.66
C PRO A 120 8.27 29.65 0.52
N VAL A 121 7.33 30.38 -0.07
CA VAL A 121 7.56 31.24 -1.24
C VAL A 121 8.69 32.26 -1.02
N ASP A 122 8.81 32.84 0.18
CA ASP A 122 9.87 33.80 0.51
C ASP A 122 11.27 33.17 0.43
N ASN A 123 11.41 31.93 0.92
CA ASN A 123 12.68 31.20 0.86
C ASN A 123 13.06 30.85 -0.58
N LEU A 124 12.08 30.46 -1.40
CA LEU A 124 12.31 30.19 -2.82
C LEU A 124 12.68 31.47 -3.56
N ALA A 125 11.96 32.56 -3.32
CA ALA A 125 12.21 33.85 -3.96
C ALA A 125 13.60 34.40 -3.66
N ALA A 126 14.05 34.33 -2.41
CA ALA A 126 15.40 34.78 -2.03
C ALA A 126 16.53 34.04 -2.77
N ILE A 127 16.30 32.79 -3.16
CA ILE A 127 17.26 31.96 -3.92
C ILE A 127 17.12 32.20 -5.42
N TRP A 128 15.89 32.22 -5.93
CA TRP A 128 15.63 32.23 -7.36
C TRP A 128 15.66 33.63 -7.98
N ALA A 129 15.43 34.68 -7.22
CA ALA A 129 15.55 36.06 -7.69
C ALA A 129 16.96 36.37 -8.23
N PRO A 130 18.05 36.21 -7.45
CA PRO A 130 19.39 36.39 -7.99
C PRO A 130 19.72 35.33 -9.05
N THR A 131 19.14 34.14 -9.00
CA THR A 131 19.41 33.09 -10.00
C THR A 131 18.86 33.44 -11.39
N LEU A 132 17.72 34.12 -11.48
CA LEU A 132 17.00 34.35 -12.74
C LEU A 132 17.08 35.78 -13.27
N MET A 133 17.51 36.72 -12.44
CA MET A 133 17.50 38.15 -12.73
C MET A 133 18.87 38.83 -12.56
N HIS A 134 19.94 38.09 -12.24
CA HIS A 134 21.26 38.69 -12.01
C HIS A 134 21.77 39.46 -13.22
N VAL A 135 22.00 40.77 -13.07
CA VAL A 135 22.67 41.59 -14.07
C VAL A 135 24.00 42.07 -13.50
N GLU A 136 25.11 41.74 -14.16
CA GLU A 136 26.45 42.16 -13.74
C GLU A 136 26.51 43.68 -13.53
N GLY A 137 27.14 44.12 -12.43
CA GLY A 137 27.39 45.53 -12.12
C GLY A 137 26.20 46.34 -11.60
N LYS A 138 25.02 45.73 -11.34
CA LYS A 138 23.81 46.43 -10.86
C LYS A 138 23.28 45.93 -9.51
N GLY A 139 24.15 45.78 -8.51
CA GLY A 139 23.79 45.26 -7.18
C GLY A 139 23.52 46.35 -6.13
N GLY A 140 22.38 46.27 -5.44
CA GLY A 140 22.06 47.05 -4.23
C GLY A 140 20.92 46.40 -3.44
N LEU A 141 20.85 46.61 -2.12
CA LEU A 141 19.90 45.91 -1.21
C LEU A 141 18.42 46.08 -1.61
N GLU A 142 18.04 47.25 -2.14
CA GLU A 142 16.68 47.49 -2.62
C GLU A 142 16.32 46.67 -3.88
N TRP A 143 17.27 46.45 -4.78
CA TRP A 143 17.04 45.71 -6.01
C TRP A 143 16.77 44.24 -5.72
N THR A 144 17.55 43.64 -4.82
CA THR A 144 17.35 42.26 -4.37
C THR A 144 15.96 42.05 -3.75
N ARG A 145 15.44 43.01 -2.98
CA ARG A 145 14.07 42.92 -2.44
C ARG A 145 13.00 42.99 -3.53
N ARG A 146 13.18 43.86 -4.53
CA ARG A 146 12.23 43.98 -5.66
C ARG A 146 12.26 42.75 -6.56
N GLU A 147 13.43 42.19 -6.81
CA GLU A 147 13.60 40.93 -7.56
C GLU A 147 12.93 39.76 -6.84
N SER A 148 13.10 39.64 -5.52
CA SER A 148 12.37 38.63 -4.72
C SER A 148 10.86 38.79 -4.87
N ASN A 149 10.33 40.02 -4.80
CA ASN A 149 8.89 40.25 -4.99
C ASN A 149 8.40 39.81 -6.38
N VAL A 150 9.21 39.96 -7.45
CA VAL A 150 8.87 39.46 -8.78
C VAL A 150 8.66 37.95 -8.74
N ILE A 151 9.58 37.21 -8.13
CA ILE A 151 9.48 35.75 -8.02
C ILE A 151 8.30 35.32 -7.15
N ILE A 152 8.02 36.02 -6.04
CA ILE A 152 6.86 35.77 -5.18
C ILE A 152 5.56 35.90 -5.99
N GLU A 153 5.40 36.99 -6.74
CA GLU A 153 4.19 37.22 -7.54
C GLU A 153 4.02 36.17 -8.64
N LEU A 154 5.12 35.75 -9.29
CA LEU A 154 5.10 34.69 -10.31
C LEU A 154 4.70 33.33 -9.71
N ILE A 155 5.23 32.97 -8.55
CA ILE A 155 4.93 31.68 -7.90
C ILE A 155 3.48 31.63 -7.40
N ASN A 156 3.03 32.67 -6.70
CA ASN A 156 1.69 32.73 -6.09
C ASN A 156 0.58 32.78 -7.13
N ASN A 157 0.83 33.39 -8.29
CA ASN A 157 -0.16 33.56 -9.35
C ASN A 157 0.13 32.71 -10.59
N TYR A 158 0.99 31.69 -10.48
CA TYR A 158 1.46 30.85 -11.59
C TYR A 158 0.33 30.40 -12.52
N LYS A 159 -0.71 29.77 -11.96
CA LYS A 159 -1.83 29.18 -12.73
C LYS A 159 -2.55 30.23 -13.58
N ALA A 160 -2.78 31.42 -13.03
CA ALA A 160 -3.48 32.50 -13.73
C ALA A 160 -2.59 33.28 -14.71
N MET A 161 -1.30 33.48 -14.38
CA MET A 161 -0.35 34.19 -15.24
C MET A 161 0.05 33.37 -16.47
N PHE A 162 0.13 32.04 -16.34
CA PHE A 162 0.55 31.13 -17.42
C PHE A 162 -0.59 30.31 -18.04
N LEU A 163 -1.85 30.66 -17.73
CA LEU A 163 -3.06 30.03 -18.27
C LEU A 163 -3.01 28.50 -18.17
N VAL A 164 -2.74 27.99 -16.97
CA VAL A 164 -2.69 26.54 -16.72
C VAL A 164 -4.11 25.98 -16.79
N ASP A 165 -4.33 25.01 -17.66
CA ASP A 165 -5.63 24.36 -17.86
C ASP A 165 -5.95 23.33 -16.76
N CYS A 166 -7.20 22.89 -16.71
CA CYS A 166 -7.65 21.91 -15.72
C CYS A 166 -6.96 20.55 -15.87
N GLU A 167 -6.63 20.12 -17.09
CA GLU A 167 -5.97 18.84 -17.34
C GLU A 167 -4.54 18.80 -16.78
N GLU A 168 -3.82 19.92 -16.89
CA GLU A 168 -2.49 20.09 -16.30
C GLU A 168 -2.55 20.08 -14.77
N VAL A 169 -3.56 20.74 -14.18
CA VAL A 169 -3.80 20.69 -12.73
C VAL A 169 -4.10 19.26 -12.26
N ASP A 170 -4.95 18.51 -12.97
CA ASP A 170 -5.27 17.12 -12.63
C ASP A 170 -4.06 16.18 -12.79
N ARG A 171 -3.18 16.47 -13.76
CA ARG A 171 -1.91 15.75 -13.92
C ARG A 171 -0.97 16.01 -12.75
N GLU A 172 -0.83 17.27 -12.33
CA GLU A 172 -0.02 17.66 -11.17
C GLU A 172 -0.53 17.01 -9.88
N LYS A 173 -1.85 16.95 -9.67
CA LYS A 173 -2.48 16.29 -8.53
C LYS A 173 -2.16 14.79 -8.48
N ARG A 174 -2.27 14.08 -9.60
CA ARG A 174 -1.89 12.65 -9.69
C ARG A 174 -0.39 12.44 -9.44
N MET A 175 0.46 13.34 -9.94
CA MET A 175 1.90 13.28 -9.65
C MET A 175 2.18 13.49 -8.16
N LEU A 176 1.47 14.39 -7.49
CA LEU A 176 1.56 14.60 -6.05
C LEU A 176 1.23 13.32 -5.28
N GLU A 177 0.10 12.68 -5.58
CA GLU A 177 -0.33 11.44 -4.92
C GLU A 177 0.72 10.33 -5.04
N VAL A 178 1.35 10.19 -6.21
CA VAL A 178 2.43 9.21 -6.42
C VAL A 178 3.66 9.59 -5.60
N LEU A 179 4.05 10.86 -5.62
CA LEU A 179 5.21 11.33 -4.84
C LEU A 179 5.00 11.09 -3.35
N GLU A 180 3.81 11.39 -2.81
CA GLU A 180 3.44 11.15 -1.41
C GLU A 180 3.58 9.68 -1.03
N ARG A 181 3.04 8.76 -1.84
CA ARG A 181 3.21 7.32 -1.63
C ARG A 181 4.69 6.92 -1.61
N VAL A 182 5.49 7.45 -2.54
CA VAL A 182 6.92 7.16 -2.61
C VAL A 182 7.65 7.72 -1.39
N HIS A 183 7.35 8.94 -0.95
CA HIS A 183 8.00 9.55 0.21
C HIS A 183 7.66 8.82 1.52
N ILE A 184 6.41 8.39 1.70
CA ILE A 184 6.02 7.50 2.80
C ILE A 184 6.84 6.21 2.75
N THR A 185 6.98 5.61 1.57
CA THR A 185 7.77 4.38 1.38
C THR A 185 9.28 4.61 1.61
N SER A 186 9.80 5.81 1.35
CA SER A 186 11.23 6.16 1.44
C SER A 186 11.67 6.54 2.86
N ASN A 187 10.76 7.07 3.69
CA ASN A 187 11.03 7.37 5.10
C ASN A 187 10.94 6.14 6.02
N ILE A 188 10.51 4.99 5.48
CA ILE A 188 10.71 3.70 6.13
C ILE A 188 12.18 3.35 5.93
N PRO A 189 12.99 3.22 7.00
CA PRO A 189 14.39 2.86 6.85
C PRO A 189 14.49 1.59 6.01
N TYR A 190 15.33 1.61 4.97
CA TYR A 190 15.76 0.43 4.23
C TYR A 190 16.62 -0.46 5.13
N HIS A 191 16.03 -1.03 6.18
CA HIS A 191 16.24 -2.43 6.44
C HIS A 191 15.19 -3.13 5.59
N LYS A 192 15.60 -3.91 4.58
CA LYS A 192 14.81 -5.12 4.32
C LYS A 192 14.94 -5.91 5.62
N PRO A 193 13.92 -5.99 6.49
CA PRO A 193 14.04 -6.86 7.64
C PRO A 193 14.36 -8.25 7.10
N SER A 194 15.41 -8.88 7.63
CA SER A 194 15.67 -10.28 7.33
C SER A 194 14.41 -11.07 7.68
N GLY A 195 13.90 -11.90 6.75
CA GLY A 195 12.67 -12.68 6.94
C GLY A 195 11.54 -12.38 5.96
N ASP A 196 11.67 -11.37 5.08
CA ASP A 196 10.70 -11.13 4.02
C ASP A 196 10.69 -12.24 2.96
N LEU A 197 9.51 -12.80 2.66
CA LEU A 197 9.31 -13.80 1.61
C LEU A 197 8.36 -13.28 0.53
N LYS A 198 8.69 -13.58 -0.74
CA LYS A 198 7.77 -13.32 -1.85
C LYS A 198 6.76 -14.45 -1.95
N ILE A 199 5.47 -14.12 -1.85
CA ILE A 199 4.37 -15.07 -1.90
C ILE A 199 3.38 -14.66 -2.99
N ALA A 200 2.92 -15.62 -3.78
CA ALA A 200 1.89 -15.42 -4.78
C ALA A 200 0.49 -15.46 -4.15
N ILE A 201 -0.32 -14.44 -4.39
CA ILE A 201 -1.72 -14.36 -3.99
C ILE A 201 -2.58 -14.36 -5.25
N TYR A 202 -3.54 -15.28 -5.33
CA TYR A 202 -4.53 -15.32 -6.42
C TYR A 202 -5.71 -14.42 -6.06
N ILE A 203 -6.22 -13.64 -7.01
CA ILE A 203 -7.35 -12.73 -6.81
C ILE A 203 -8.60 -13.31 -7.48
N GLY A 204 -9.63 -13.58 -6.69
CA GLY A 204 -10.94 -14.07 -7.14
C GLY A 204 -10.98 -15.56 -7.53
N SER A 205 -10.03 -16.03 -8.36
CA SER A 205 -9.95 -17.43 -8.79
C SER A 205 -8.50 -17.85 -9.06
N LYS A 206 -8.18 -19.13 -8.82
CA LYS A 206 -6.89 -19.71 -9.21
C LYS A 206 -6.77 -19.95 -10.72
N ILE A 207 -7.89 -20.25 -11.39
CA ILE A 207 -7.90 -20.66 -12.81
C ILE A 207 -8.01 -19.45 -13.72
N ASN A 208 -8.91 -18.52 -13.38
CA ASN A 208 -9.27 -17.37 -14.22
C ASN A 208 -8.90 -16.02 -13.60
N GLY A 209 -8.27 -16.03 -12.42
CA GLY A 209 -7.95 -14.81 -11.68
C GLY A 209 -6.48 -14.42 -11.81
N ASP A 210 -6.20 -13.16 -11.46
CA ASP A 210 -4.85 -12.63 -11.48
C ASP A 210 -4.02 -13.18 -10.32
N ALA A 211 -2.76 -13.52 -10.59
CA ALA A 211 -1.78 -13.84 -9.56
C ALA A 211 -0.86 -12.63 -9.32
N VAL A 212 -0.76 -12.20 -8.06
CA VAL A 212 0.09 -11.07 -7.66
C VAL A 212 1.11 -11.55 -6.65
N ASN A 213 2.39 -11.34 -6.96
CA ASN A 213 3.48 -11.59 -6.00
C ASN A 213 3.60 -10.39 -5.06
N ILE A 214 3.42 -10.63 -3.77
CA ILE A 214 3.64 -9.63 -2.72
C ILE A 214 4.85 -10.02 -1.87
N VAL A 215 5.49 -9.03 -1.25
CA VAL A 215 6.51 -9.26 -0.23
C VAL A 215 5.80 -9.32 1.11
N VAL A 216 5.89 -10.47 1.78
CA VAL A 216 5.28 -10.74 3.08
C VAL A 216 6.37 -10.69 4.15
N SER A 217 6.23 -9.76 5.09
CA SER A 217 7.12 -9.65 6.25
C SER A 217 6.63 -10.52 7.42
N PRO A 218 7.49 -10.85 8.41
CA PRO A 218 7.09 -11.63 9.58
C PRO A 218 5.94 -11.04 10.39
N THR A 219 5.71 -9.73 10.29
CA THR A 219 4.65 -9.04 11.03
C THR A 219 3.39 -8.81 10.20
N MET A 220 3.41 -9.09 8.90
CA MET A 220 2.28 -8.81 8.00
C MET A 220 1.08 -9.71 8.31
N GLU A 221 -0.06 -9.08 8.58
CA GLU A 221 -1.33 -9.73 8.89
C GLU A 221 -2.19 -9.90 7.62
N ALA A 222 -3.15 -10.82 7.66
CA ALA A 222 -4.05 -11.05 6.54
C ALA A 222 -4.84 -9.78 6.15
N GLY A 223 -5.20 -8.96 7.14
CA GLY A 223 -5.85 -7.66 6.94
C GLY A 223 -4.98 -6.67 6.16
N ASP A 224 -3.67 -6.65 6.41
CA ASP A 224 -2.71 -5.81 5.67
C ASP A 224 -2.67 -6.21 4.19
N VAL A 225 -2.69 -7.51 3.91
CA VAL A 225 -2.74 -8.03 2.53
C VAL A 225 -4.04 -7.63 1.83
N CYS A 226 -5.19 -7.75 2.52
CA CYS A 226 -6.47 -7.27 2.01
C CYS A 226 -6.41 -5.77 1.67
N GLN A 227 -5.84 -4.94 2.56
CA GLN A 227 -5.68 -3.51 2.33
C GLN A 227 -4.75 -3.20 1.15
N GLN A 228 -3.60 -3.88 1.08
CA GLN A 228 -2.62 -3.70 0.02
C GLN A 228 -3.20 -4.03 -1.36
N LEU A 229 -3.98 -5.11 -1.47
CA LEU A 229 -4.48 -5.62 -2.73
C LEU A 229 -5.90 -5.14 -3.11
N ALA A 230 -6.60 -4.43 -2.23
CA ALA A 230 -7.97 -3.95 -2.48
C ALA A 230 -8.12 -3.15 -3.78
N HIS A 231 -7.14 -2.32 -4.12
CA HIS A 231 -7.13 -1.52 -5.36
C HIS A 231 -7.12 -2.35 -6.66
N LYS A 232 -6.82 -3.65 -6.57
CA LYS A 232 -6.88 -4.61 -7.69
C LYS A 232 -8.21 -5.35 -7.76
N THR A 233 -9.17 -4.98 -6.92
CA THR A 233 -10.49 -5.60 -6.81
C THR A 233 -11.57 -4.53 -6.91
N ASN A 234 -12.83 -4.96 -7.02
CA ASN A 234 -13.99 -4.07 -6.98
C ASN A 234 -14.55 -3.85 -5.56
N TYR A 235 -13.80 -4.24 -4.53
CA TYR A 235 -14.28 -4.28 -3.15
C TYR A 235 -13.37 -3.48 -2.20
N GLY A 236 -13.95 -2.95 -1.13
CA GLY A 236 -13.16 -2.30 -0.07
C GLY A 236 -12.31 -3.31 0.73
N PRO A 237 -11.20 -2.89 1.37
CA PRO A 237 -10.37 -3.76 2.21
C PRO A 237 -11.15 -4.59 3.25
N TYR A 238 -12.15 -3.97 3.87
CA TYR A 238 -12.99 -4.58 4.92
C TYR A 238 -13.97 -5.64 4.39
N GLU A 239 -14.17 -5.68 3.07
CA GLU A 239 -15.02 -6.67 2.41
C GLU A 239 -14.26 -7.89 1.93
N LEU A 240 -12.92 -7.83 1.97
CA LEU A 240 -12.04 -8.86 1.47
C LEU A 240 -11.57 -9.78 2.61
N CYS A 241 -11.24 -11.01 2.25
CA CYS A 241 -10.61 -11.98 3.13
C CYS A 241 -9.56 -12.76 2.35
N LEU A 242 -8.39 -12.92 2.98
CA LEU A 242 -7.37 -13.83 2.50
C LEU A 242 -7.72 -15.25 2.96
N THR A 243 -7.81 -16.18 2.03
CA THR A 243 -8.17 -17.58 2.31
C THR A 243 -6.98 -18.48 2.03
N GLU A 244 -6.61 -19.30 3.01
CA GLU A 244 -5.69 -20.41 2.85
C GLU A 244 -6.40 -21.57 2.15
N MET A 245 -5.86 -21.99 1.00
CA MET A 245 -6.35 -23.10 0.21
C MET A 245 -5.31 -24.23 0.23
N VAL A 246 -5.70 -25.40 0.73
CA VAL A 246 -4.79 -26.55 0.87
C VAL A 246 -5.31 -27.78 0.13
N LEU A 247 -4.41 -28.73 -0.14
CA LEU A 247 -4.70 -29.94 -0.93
C LEU A 247 -5.29 -29.62 -2.32
N GLY A 248 -4.68 -28.66 -3.02
CA GLY A 248 -5.15 -28.24 -4.34
C GLY A 248 -6.50 -27.50 -4.31
N GLY A 249 -6.88 -26.94 -3.17
CA GLY A 249 -8.14 -26.21 -3.00
C GLY A 249 -9.32 -27.07 -2.55
N ALA A 250 -9.09 -28.34 -2.20
CA ALA A 250 -10.12 -29.20 -1.60
C ALA A 250 -10.52 -28.76 -0.18
N LEU A 251 -9.60 -28.08 0.51
CA LEU A 251 -9.79 -27.56 1.85
C LEU A 251 -9.54 -26.05 1.85
N SER A 252 -10.45 -25.29 2.46
CA SER A 252 -10.36 -23.83 2.55
C SER A 252 -10.50 -23.33 3.98
N ARG A 253 -9.62 -22.44 4.41
CA ARG A 253 -9.72 -21.73 5.69
C ARG A 253 -9.61 -20.22 5.45
N PRO A 254 -10.67 -19.43 5.65
CA PRO A 254 -10.54 -17.98 5.64
C PRO A 254 -9.67 -17.56 6.83
N LEU A 255 -8.68 -16.71 6.58
CA LEU A 255 -7.80 -16.21 7.63
C LEU A 255 -8.50 -15.09 8.40
N HIS A 256 -8.27 -15.08 9.71
CA HIS A 256 -8.66 -13.93 10.52
C HIS A 256 -7.82 -12.72 10.12
N HIS A 257 -8.36 -11.50 10.24
CA HIS A 257 -7.64 -10.30 9.79
C HIS A 257 -6.29 -10.10 10.52
N THR A 258 -6.16 -10.64 11.73
CA THR A 258 -4.90 -10.64 12.52
C THR A 258 -3.99 -11.85 12.32
N ASP A 259 -4.40 -12.85 11.53
CA ASP A 259 -3.55 -14.02 11.25
C ASP A 259 -2.28 -13.56 10.52
N LYS A 260 -1.12 -14.01 11.01
CA LYS A 260 0.16 -13.78 10.33
C LYS A 260 0.24 -14.63 9.06
N VAL A 261 0.41 -13.97 7.92
CA VAL A 261 0.41 -14.61 6.60
C VAL A 261 1.63 -15.51 6.46
N LEU A 262 2.80 -15.04 6.94
CA LEU A 262 4.04 -15.79 6.87
C LEU A 262 3.98 -17.09 7.69
N ASP A 263 3.45 -17.05 8.91
CA ASP A 263 3.29 -18.23 9.77
C ASP A 263 2.42 -19.30 9.11
N THR A 264 1.37 -18.88 8.40
CA THR A 264 0.50 -19.78 7.64
C THR A 264 1.25 -20.44 6.49
N ALA A 265 2.01 -19.66 5.71
CA ALA A 265 2.78 -20.17 4.58
C ALA A 265 3.91 -21.13 5.01
N LEU A 266 4.65 -20.77 6.06
CA LEU A 266 5.75 -21.57 6.59
C LEU A 266 5.28 -22.91 7.17
N ARG A 267 4.04 -22.98 7.67
CA ARG A 267 3.45 -24.23 8.16
C ARG A 267 3.42 -25.32 7.07
N TRP A 268 3.17 -24.95 5.82
CA TRP A 268 3.11 -25.89 4.70
C TRP A 268 4.46 -26.57 4.44
N ALA A 269 5.58 -25.90 4.75
CA ALA A 269 6.91 -26.44 4.52
C ALA A 269 7.23 -27.67 5.40
N TYR A 270 6.47 -27.86 6.49
CA TYR A 270 6.63 -29.01 7.38
C TYR A 270 5.67 -30.18 7.07
N TRP A 271 4.82 -30.04 6.05
CA TRP A 271 3.93 -31.11 5.60
C TRP A 271 4.61 -31.98 4.53
N ASP A 272 4.05 -33.16 4.30
CA ASP A 272 4.49 -34.02 3.21
C ASP A 272 4.39 -33.29 1.86
N SER A 273 5.33 -33.56 0.96
CA SER A 273 5.42 -32.90 -0.36
C SER A 273 4.13 -33.01 -1.18
N ALA A 274 3.38 -34.10 -1.01
CA ALA A 274 2.09 -34.31 -1.66
C ALA A 274 0.99 -33.36 -1.14
N ASP A 275 1.09 -32.90 0.10
CA ASP A 275 0.11 -32.06 0.79
C ASP A 275 0.43 -30.56 0.74
N CYS A 276 1.68 -30.18 0.42
CA CYS A 276 2.09 -28.78 0.33
C CYS A 276 2.21 -28.21 -1.10
N LYS A 277 2.48 -29.06 -2.10
CA LYS A 277 2.83 -28.64 -3.48
C LYS A 277 1.80 -27.74 -4.19
N ASP A 278 0.52 -27.85 -3.83
CA ASP A 278 -0.58 -27.16 -4.48
C ASP A 278 -1.33 -26.21 -3.54
N ASN A 279 -0.71 -25.83 -2.42
CA ASN A 279 -1.28 -24.86 -1.48
C ASN A 279 -1.09 -23.44 -2.00
N TYR A 280 -2.07 -22.59 -1.75
CA TYR A 280 -2.05 -21.20 -2.22
C TYR A 280 -2.94 -20.31 -1.37
N PHE A 281 -2.70 -19.01 -1.46
CA PHE A 281 -3.62 -18.02 -0.91
C PHE A 281 -4.54 -17.49 -2.00
N LEU A 282 -5.81 -17.32 -1.62
CA LEU A 282 -6.85 -16.74 -2.46
C LEU A 282 -7.43 -15.51 -1.77
N LEU A 283 -7.34 -14.35 -2.42
CA LEU A 283 -8.01 -13.14 -2.00
C LEU A 283 -9.40 -13.08 -2.66
N GLY A 284 -10.44 -12.94 -1.86
CA GLY A 284 -11.81 -12.85 -2.35
C GLY A 284 -12.73 -12.12 -1.38
N VAL A 285 -14.00 -12.04 -1.73
CA VAL A 285 -15.04 -11.45 -0.86
C VAL A 285 -15.17 -12.30 0.41
N ASN A 286 -15.24 -11.65 1.57
CA ASN A 286 -15.38 -12.27 2.87
C ASN A 286 -16.80 -12.82 3.11
N THR A 287 -17.23 -13.80 2.31
CA THR A 287 -18.56 -14.41 2.41
C THR A 287 -18.72 -15.22 3.69
N MET A 288 -17.68 -15.97 4.09
CA MET A 288 -17.77 -16.87 5.22
C MET A 288 -17.94 -16.16 6.57
N TYR A 289 -17.11 -15.16 6.91
CA TYR A 289 -17.32 -14.42 8.16
C TYR A 289 -18.63 -13.64 8.14
N ARG A 290 -19.06 -13.11 6.99
CA ARG A 290 -20.37 -12.42 6.86
C ARG A 290 -21.54 -13.33 7.20
N GLU A 291 -21.48 -14.62 6.85
CA GLU A 291 -22.49 -15.61 7.23
C GLU A 291 -22.40 -16.05 8.70
N LEU A 292 -21.18 -16.16 9.24
CA LEU A 292 -20.96 -16.68 10.60
C LEU A 292 -21.19 -15.65 11.71
N VAL A 293 -20.78 -14.40 11.51
CA VAL A 293 -20.85 -13.34 12.54
C VAL A 293 -22.25 -13.15 13.13
N PRO A 294 -23.35 -13.13 12.34
CA PRO A 294 -24.69 -13.01 12.90
C PRO A 294 -25.10 -14.17 13.82
N LEU A 295 -24.52 -15.35 13.62
CA LEU A 295 -24.78 -16.59 14.38
C LEU A 295 -23.84 -16.74 15.57
N ALA A 296 -22.68 -16.08 15.53
CA ALA A 296 -21.62 -16.18 16.49
C ALA A 296 -21.94 -15.35 17.75
N LYS A 297 -22.99 -15.70 18.52
CA LYS A 297 -23.42 -14.98 19.75
C LYS A 297 -23.32 -15.86 21.01
N PRO A 298 -22.61 -15.44 22.08
CA PRO A 298 -22.53 -16.23 23.31
C PRO A 298 -23.87 -16.31 24.07
N PRO A 299 -24.13 -17.39 24.82
CA PRO A 299 -23.32 -18.61 24.92
C PRO A 299 -23.56 -19.53 23.71
N ILE A 300 -22.48 -20.07 23.13
CA ILE A 300 -22.60 -21.07 22.07
C ILE A 300 -22.14 -22.42 22.62
N SER A 301 -23.09 -23.23 23.05
CA SER A 301 -22.92 -24.68 23.09
C SER A 301 -23.64 -25.28 21.89
N LYS A 302 -23.06 -26.32 21.31
CA LYS A 302 -23.69 -27.03 20.19
C LYS A 302 -23.51 -28.52 20.37
N SER A 303 -24.58 -29.29 20.21
CA SER A 303 -24.51 -30.74 20.13
C SER A 303 -25.28 -31.24 18.91
N GLY A 304 -24.92 -32.43 18.44
CA GLY A 304 -25.58 -33.05 17.30
C GLY A 304 -24.86 -34.30 16.81
N GLU A 305 -25.59 -35.15 16.11
CA GLU A 305 -25.01 -36.33 15.46
C GLU A 305 -24.25 -35.91 14.21
N LEU A 306 -22.97 -36.28 14.14
CA LEU A 306 -22.12 -36.03 12.99
C LEU A 306 -21.46 -37.34 12.53
N LYS A 307 -21.18 -37.41 11.23
CA LYS A 307 -20.29 -38.42 10.68
C LYS A 307 -18.85 -38.03 10.97
N PHE A 308 -18.04 -38.98 11.41
CA PHE A 308 -16.63 -38.76 11.73
C PHE A 308 -15.73 -39.84 11.14
N ALA A 309 -14.56 -39.42 10.66
CA ALA A 309 -13.45 -40.28 10.30
C ALA A 309 -12.14 -39.67 10.84
N ASP A 310 -11.36 -40.47 11.56
CA ASP A 310 -10.01 -40.09 12.00
C ASP A 310 -8.98 -40.24 10.87
N GLN A 311 -7.71 -40.07 11.19
CA GLN A 311 -6.61 -40.19 10.24
C GLN A 311 -6.33 -41.63 9.75
N LYS A 312 -6.95 -42.65 10.36
CA LYS A 312 -6.68 -44.07 10.12
C LYS A 312 -7.67 -44.70 9.14
N THR A 313 -8.91 -44.22 9.12
CA THR A 313 -10.00 -44.81 8.33
C THR A 313 -10.52 -43.91 7.21
N LYS A 314 -10.88 -44.53 6.08
CA LYS A 314 -11.65 -43.87 5.00
C LYS A 314 -13.13 -43.75 5.35
N SER A 315 -13.64 -44.70 6.15
CA SER A 315 -15.06 -44.88 6.41
C SER A 315 -15.52 -43.97 7.54
N PHE A 316 -16.63 -43.28 7.30
CA PHE A 316 -17.26 -42.41 8.28
C PHE A 316 -18.26 -43.18 9.15
N ARG A 317 -18.26 -42.91 10.45
CA ARG A 317 -19.22 -43.46 11.42
C ARG A 317 -19.95 -42.34 12.14
N GLY A 318 -21.19 -42.59 12.54
CA GLY A 318 -22.00 -41.61 13.28
C GLY A 318 -21.62 -41.58 14.76
N TYR A 319 -21.42 -40.38 15.29
CA TYR A 319 -21.21 -40.13 16.71
C TYR A 319 -21.97 -38.89 17.15
N LEU A 320 -22.26 -38.82 18.44
CA LEU A 320 -22.74 -37.58 19.05
C LEU A 320 -21.54 -36.68 19.32
N PHE A 321 -21.54 -35.50 18.73
CA PHE A 321 -20.56 -34.45 18.97
C PHE A 321 -21.15 -33.37 19.87
N GLU A 322 -20.26 -32.74 20.64
CA GLU A 322 -20.56 -31.59 21.47
C GLU A 322 -19.42 -30.58 21.36
N PHE A 323 -19.77 -29.32 21.17
CA PHE A 323 -18.91 -28.20 21.40
C PHE A 323 -19.38 -27.49 22.67
N SER A 324 -18.51 -27.49 23.69
CA SER A 324 -18.73 -26.78 24.95
C SER A 324 -17.37 -26.41 25.56
N GLN A 325 -17.33 -25.27 26.29
CA GLN A 325 -16.12 -24.79 26.96
C GLN A 325 -14.88 -24.69 26.02
N ALA A 326 -15.08 -24.17 24.80
CA ALA A 326 -14.04 -24.04 23.78
C ALA A 326 -13.38 -25.38 23.36
N LYS A 327 -14.08 -26.50 23.55
CA LYS A 327 -13.62 -27.85 23.20
C LYS A 327 -14.64 -28.56 22.33
N LEU A 328 -14.16 -29.25 21.30
CA LEU A 328 -14.93 -30.18 20.50
C LEU A 328 -14.73 -31.59 21.06
N SER A 329 -15.80 -32.22 21.53
CA SER A 329 -15.78 -33.58 22.08
C SER A 329 -16.71 -34.49 21.31
N TYR A 330 -16.44 -35.80 21.32
CA TYR A 330 -17.39 -36.79 20.82
C TYR A 330 -17.47 -38.02 21.71
N TYR A 331 -18.62 -38.68 21.63
CA TYR A 331 -19.02 -39.70 22.59
C TYR A 331 -19.34 -41.03 21.90
N LYS A 332 -19.13 -42.13 22.64
CA LYS A 332 -19.44 -43.49 22.16
C LYS A 332 -20.94 -43.73 22.06
N ASP A 333 -21.71 -43.14 22.97
CA ASP A 333 -23.14 -43.30 23.12
C ASP A 333 -23.87 -41.96 22.95
N LYS A 334 -25.19 -42.03 22.72
CA LYS A 334 -26.05 -40.85 22.56
C LYS A 334 -26.39 -40.15 23.88
N ALA A 335 -26.05 -40.74 25.02
CA ALA A 335 -26.28 -40.17 26.35
C ALA A 335 -25.09 -39.33 26.84
N CYS A 336 -24.09 -39.09 25.98
CA CYS A 336 -22.82 -38.44 26.31
C CYS A 336 -22.11 -39.04 27.54
N SER A 337 -22.32 -40.34 27.81
CA SER A 337 -21.82 -40.97 29.03
C SER A 337 -20.33 -41.35 28.93
N ILE A 338 -19.88 -41.74 27.74
CA ILE A 338 -18.49 -42.13 27.49
C ILE A 338 -17.86 -41.22 26.44
N LYS A 339 -17.04 -40.26 26.87
CA LYS A 339 -16.25 -39.39 26.00
C LYS A 339 -15.11 -40.20 25.36
N LEU A 340 -15.03 -40.17 24.03
CA LEU A 340 -13.99 -40.88 23.27
C LEU A 340 -12.76 -40.01 23.03
N ASN A 341 -12.96 -38.73 22.72
CA ASN A 341 -11.87 -37.75 22.63
C ASN A 341 -12.39 -36.32 22.80
N GLU A 342 -11.47 -35.40 23.01
CA GLU A 342 -11.71 -33.95 22.99
C GLU A 342 -10.56 -33.19 22.32
N TRP A 343 -10.88 -32.07 21.70
CA TRP A 343 -9.92 -31.15 21.08
C TRP A 343 -10.22 -29.72 21.52
N PRO A 344 -9.29 -29.05 22.24
CA PRO A 344 -9.34 -27.61 22.42
C PRO A 344 -9.30 -26.92 21.05
N ILE A 345 -10.17 -25.95 20.82
CA ILE A 345 -10.23 -25.28 19.52
C ILE A 345 -8.96 -24.47 19.23
N GLU A 346 -8.28 -23.98 20.26
CA GLU A 346 -7.01 -23.25 20.14
C GLU A 346 -5.85 -24.12 19.62
N ASP A 347 -5.93 -25.43 19.86
CA ASP A 347 -4.91 -26.43 19.50
C ASP A 347 -5.12 -27.03 18.11
N ILE A 348 -6.24 -26.72 17.44
CA ILE A 348 -6.55 -27.25 16.11
C ILE A 348 -6.68 -26.15 15.05
N ILE A 349 -6.35 -26.52 13.82
CA ILE A 349 -6.66 -25.74 12.63
C ILE A 349 -7.75 -26.50 11.89
N TRP A 350 -8.86 -25.84 11.59
CA TRP A 350 -9.99 -26.42 10.89
C TRP A 350 -10.23 -25.75 9.55
N TYR A 351 -10.64 -26.56 8.58
CA TYR A 351 -10.87 -26.19 7.19
C TYR A 351 -12.28 -26.61 6.78
N THR A 352 -12.93 -25.81 5.96
CA THR A 352 -14.14 -26.25 5.26
C THR A 352 -13.74 -27.19 4.12
N GLY A 353 -14.44 -28.33 4.03
CA GLY A 353 -14.19 -29.36 3.03
C GLY A 353 -13.67 -30.66 3.63
N HIS A 354 -13.35 -31.60 2.74
CA HIS A 354 -12.77 -32.89 3.09
C HIS A 354 -11.58 -33.22 2.20
N GLU A 355 -10.68 -34.04 2.71
CA GLU A 355 -9.58 -34.56 1.90
C GLU A 355 -10.12 -35.32 0.66
N PRO A 356 -9.52 -35.16 -0.54
CA PRO A 356 -10.00 -35.81 -1.78
C PRO A 356 -10.10 -37.34 -1.75
N LYS A 357 -9.25 -38.02 -0.96
CA LYS A 357 -9.27 -39.49 -0.85
C LYS A 357 -10.44 -40.01 0.00
N ARG A 358 -11.14 -39.12 0.70
CA ARG A 358 -12.33 -39.39 1.51
C ARG A 358 -13.51 -38.66 0.88
N ASN A 359 -14.71 -39.24 0.99
CA ASN A 359 -15.95 -38.54 0.64
C ASN A 359 -17.02 -38.96 1.64
N PRO A 360 -17.51 -38.05 2.50
CA PRO A 360 -18.52 -38.37 3.50
C PRO A 360 -19.92 -38.60 2.90
N GLN A 361 -20.12 -38.26 1.62
CA GLN A 361 -21.41 -38.29 0.92
C GLN A 361 -22.47 -37.46 1.66
N THR A 362 -22.05 -36.29 2.15
CA THR A 362 -22.88 -35.35 2.90
C THR A 362 -22.83 -33.96 2.25
N ARG A 363 -23.68 -33.04 2.72
CA ARG A 363 -23.72 -31.67 2.19
C ARG A 363 -22.49 -30.86 2.55
N TRP A 364 -21.91 -31.11 3.72
CA TRP A 364 -20.75 -30.39 4.20
C TRP A 364 -19.79 -31.30 4.96
N ALA A 365 -18.55 -30.83 5.06
CA ALA A 365 -17.51 -31.42 5.88
C ALA A 365 -16.61 -30.33 6.47
N ILE A 366 -16.05 -30.60 7.64
CA ILE A 366 -14.99 -29.82 8.26
C ILE A 366 -13.84 -30.78 8.57
N THR A 367 -12.66 -30.45 8.08
CA THR A 367 -11.44 -31.22 8.34
C THR A 367 -10.54 -30.43 9.27
N PHE A 368 -10.00 -31.05 10.31
CA PHE A 368 -9.12 -30.39 11.26
C PHE A 368 -7.86 -31.20 11.56
N ILE A 369 -6.80 -30.47 11.88
CA ILE A 369 -5.45 -30.97 12.18
C ILE A 369 -4.96 -30.32 13.48
N GLN A 370 -3.97 -30.95 14.12
CA GLN A 370 -3.25 -30.33 15.24
C GLN A 370 -2.46 -29.12 14.73
N LYS A 371 -2.50 -28.01 15.48
CA LYS A 371 -1.89 -26.73 15.09
C LYS A 371 -0.37 -26.76 15.21
N ASN A 372 0.14 -27.40 16.26
CA ASN A 372 1.56 -27.39 16.64
C ASN A 372 2.31 -28.66 16.22
N GLU A 373 1.65 -29.57 15.50
CA GLU A 373 2.26 -30.80 15.00
C GLU A 373 2.22 -30.83 13.47
N PRO A 374 3.34 -31.17 12.80
CA PRO A 374 3.34 -31.31 11.35
C PRO A 374 2.45 -32.48 10.93
N VAL A 375 1.64 -32.27 9.90
CA VAL A 375 0.83 -33.35 9.32
C VAL A 375 1.76 -34.28 8.54
N LYS A 376 1.92 -35.51 9.05
CA LYS A 376 2.70 -36.58 8.41
C LYS A 376 1.83 -37.79 8.17
N ARG A 377 1.77 -38.26 6.93
CA ARG A 377 1.05 -39.47 6.57
C ARG A 377 1.92 -40.69 6.83
N THR A 378 1.36 -41.69 7.51
CA THR A 378 2.00 -43.00 7.67
C THR A 378 1.10 -44.10 7.10
N LYS A 379 1.57 -45.35 7.13
CA LYS A 379 0.73 -46.49 6.75
C LYS A 379 -0.47 -46.64 7.69
N GLU A 380 -0.29 -46.29 8.96
CA GLU A 380 -1.30 -46.35 10.02
C GLU A 380 -2.25 -45.14 9.98
N CYS A 381 -1.72 -43.96 9.61
CA CYS A 381 -2.47 -42.70 9.49
C CYS A 381 -2.33 -42.11 8.08
N PRO A 382 -2.97 -42.70 7.05
CA PRO A 382 -2.76 -42.29 5.65
C PRO A 382 -3.53 -41.02 5.23
N TYR A 383 -4.45 -40.52 6.07
CA TYR A 383 -5.33 -39.39 5.75
C TYR A 383 -4.91 -38.09 6.45
N PHE A 384 -5.14 -36.98 5.75
CA PHE A 384 -4.91 -35.61 6.20
C PHE A 384 -5.96 -35.21 7.22
N GLY A 385 -5.61 -35.30 8.51
CA GLY A 385 -6.46 -34.83 9.60
C GLY A 385 -7.73 -35.64 9.86
N CYS A 386 -8.48 -35.17 10.84
CA CYS A 386 -9.79 -35.70 11.22
C CYS A 386 -10.88 -34.97 10.45
N THR A 387 -11.94 -35.65 10.02
CA THR A 387 -13.05 -35.02 9.29
C THR A 387 -14.37 -35.31 9.97
N ILE A 388 -15.12 -34.25 10.28
CA ILE A 388 -16.53 -34.30 10.66
C ILE A 388 -17.40 -33.88 9.48
N ALA A 389 -18.62 -34.42 9.40
CA ALA A 389 -19.50 -34.16 8.28
C ALA A 389 -20.98 -34.27 8.67
N GLY A 390 -21.83 -33.43 8.06
CA GLY A 390 -23.25 -33.34 8.38
C GLY A 390 -24.12 -33.00 7.17
N SER A 391 -25.44 -33.03 7.37
CA SER A 391 -26.43 -33.05 6.29
C SER A 391 -27.04 -31.69 5.94
N SER A 392 -26.97 -30.68 6.81
CA SER A 392 -27.59 -29.36 6.59
C SER A 392 -26.55 -28.23 6.63
N ARG A 393 -26.64 -27.28 5.69
CA ARG A 393 -25.80 -26.06 5.68
C ARG A 393 -26.04 -25.19 6.91
N GLU A 394 -27.26 -25.13 7.42
CA GLU A 394 -27.56 -24.36 8.63
C GLU A 394 -26.81 -24.93 9.84
N ASP A 395 -26.84 -26.26 10.00
CA ASP A 395 -26.08 -26.95 11.04
C ASP A 395 -24.57 -26.71 10.90
N GLN A 396 -24.05 -26.73 9.67
CA GLN A 396 -22.65 -26.38 9.39
C GLN A 396 -22.28 -24.99 9.94
N LEU A 397 -23.09 -23.97 9.61
CA LEU A 397 -22.84 -22.60 10.02
C LEU A 397 -22.90 -22.45 11.55
N GLN A 398 -23.82 -23.16 12.22
CA GLN A 398 -23.88 -23.17 13.68
C GLN A 398 -22.63 -23.78 14.31
N TRP A 399 -22.14 -24.92 13.81
CA TRP A 399 -20.88 -25.51 14.27
C TRP A 399 -19.69 -24.57 14.05
N MET A 400 -19.59 -23.98 12.85
CA MET A 400 -18.50 -23.06 12.51
C MET A 400 -18.54 -21.79 13.36
N ALA A 401 -19.72 -21.20 13.60
CA ALA A 401 -19.88 -20.02 14.43
C ALA A 401 -19.48 -20.28 15.89
N ALA A 402 -19.83 -21.47 16.41
CA ALA A 402 -19.42 -21.93 17.73
C ALA A 402 -17.90 -22.02 17.87
N MET A 403 -17.25 -22.70 16.91
CA MET A 403 -15.80 -22.86 16.88
C MET A 403 -15.08 -21.53 16.68
N LEU A 404 -15.64 -20.63 15.86
CA LEU A 404 -15.06 -19.32 15.58
C LEU A 404 -15.02 -18.42 16.83
N LEU A 405 -16.10 -18.38 17.63
CA LEU A 405 -16.12 -17.62 18.89
C LEU A 405 -15.14 -18.13 19.95
N ALA A 406 -14.75 -19.40 19.89
CA ALA A 406 -13.71 -19.91 20.77
C ALA A 406 -12.31 -19.50 20.34
N GLN A 407 -12.09 -19.17 19.07
CA GLN A 407 -10.79 -18.72 18.55
C GLN A 407 -10.60 -17.22 18.70
N PHE A 408 -11.68 -16.45 18.52
CA PHE A 408 -11.60 -15.00 18.44
C PHE A 408 -12.69 -14.36 19.29
N GLN A 409 -12.37 -13.20 19.88
CA GLN A 409 -13.34 -12.42 20.62
C GLN A 409 -14.47 -11.98 19.68
N HIS A 410 -15.73 -12.06 20.13
CA HIS A 410 -16.90 -11.69 19.33
C HIS A 410 -16.79 -10.28 18.70
N THR A 411 -16.17 -9.34 19.40
CA THR A 411 -16.02 -7.95 18.95
C THR A 411 -14.97 -7.73 17.86
N ASP A 412 -14.17 -8.75 17.55
CA ASP A 412 -13.01 -8.65 16.64
C ASP A 412 -13.09 -9.56 15.41
N LEU A 413 -14.25 -10.20 15.16
CA LEU A 413 -14.41 -11.17 14.07
C LEU A 413 -14.28 -10.59 12.65
N LEU A 414 -14.51 -9.28 12.48
CA LEU A 414 -14.43 -8.59 11.21
C LEU A 414 -13.43 -7.44 11.30
N PRO A 415 -12.66 -7.18 10.22
CA PRO A 415 -11.82 -6.00 10.16
C PRO A 415 -12.70 -4.76 10.34
N LYS A 416 -12.27 -3.85 11.21
CA LYS A 416 -12.98 -2.58 11.42
C LYS A 416 -12.95 -1.81 10.09
N PRO A 417 -14.08 -1.24 9.64
CA PRO A 417 -14.03 -0.30 8.54
C PRO A 417 -13.10 0.83 8.97
N ASN A 418 -12.01 1.04 8.22
CA ASN A 418 -11.20 2.25 8.35
C ASN A 418 -12.13 3.41 8.01
N LEU A 419 -12.77 4.00 9.02
CA LEU A 419 -13.45 5.27 8.95
C LEU A 419 -12.33 6.30 8.73
N VAL A 420 -11.98 6.52 7.46
CA VAL A 420 -11.20 7.70 7.05
C VAL A 420 -12.10 8.92 7.12
#